data_AF-A0A6B3FYU3-F1
#
_entry.id   AF-A0A6B3FYU3-F1
#
_cell.length_a   1.000
_cell.length_b   1.000
_cell.length_c   1.000
_cell.angle_alpha   90.00
_cell.angle_beta   90.00
_cell.angle_gamma   90.00
#
_symmetry.space_group_name_H-M   'P 1'
#
loop_
_entity.id
_entity.type
_entity.pdbx_description
1 polymer ?
#
loop_
_entity_poly.entity_id
_entity_poly.type
_entity_poly.pdbx_seq_one_letter_code
_entity_poly.pdbx_strand_id
1 'polypeptide(L)' 'SQRLAEQVMAQFARHDVPGEVVRVADHDVRPGIEVDMGDGDAWPALREKVLAADILLIATPIWLGHPSSVCQRVLER' A
#
# COMPACT_ATOMS: atom_id res chain seq x y z
N SER A 1 2.26 0.91 -12.44
CA SER A 1 1.13 0.69 -11.50
C SER A 1 0.52 2.00 -11.00
N GLN A 2 1.30 3.02 -10.62
CA GLN A 2 0.74 4.26 -10.05
C GLN A 2 -0.33 4.95 -10.90
N ARG A 3 -0.10 5.12 -12.21
CA ARG A 3 -1.11 5.71 -13.11
C ARG A 3 -2.45 4.96 -13.11
N LEU A 4 -2.42 3.63 -13.01
CA LEU A 4 -3.64 2.82 -12.93
C LEU A 4 -4.34 3.03 -11.58
N ALA A 5 -3.59 3.11 -10.48
CA ALA A 5 -4.16 3.43 -9.16
C ALA A 5 -4.87 4.79 -9.18
N GLU A 6 -4.23 5.83 -9.73
CA GLU A 6 -4.81 7.17 -9.88
C GLU A 6 -6.09 7.15 -10.72
N GLN A 7 -6.13 6.38 -11.81
CA GLN A 7 -7.33 6.22 -12.64
C GLN A 7 -8.48 5.49 -11.92
N VAL A 8 -8.17 4.45 -11.15
CA VAL A 8 -9.17 3.74 -10.34
C VAL A 8 -9.71 4.66 -9.25
N MET A 9 -8.85 5.41 -8.55
CA MET A 9 -9.29 6.38 -7.56
C MET A 9 -10.17 7.48 -8.16
N ALA A 10 -9.86 7.93 -9.38
CA ALA A 10 -10.72 8.87 -10.11
C ALA A 10 -12.11 8.27 -10.43
N GLN A 11 -12.23 6.96 -10.63
CA GLN A 11 -13.54 6.32 -10.77
C GLN A 11 -14.25 6.16 -9.43
N PHE A 12 -13.56 5.73 -8.37
CA PHE A 12 -14.13 5.62 -7.03
C PHE A 12 -14.72 6.96 -6.53
N ALA A 13 -14.02 8.06 -6.78
CA ALA A 13 -14.50 9.40 -6.44
C ALA A 13 -15.85 9.75 -7.10
N ARG A 14 -16.15 9.20 -8.30
CA ARG A 14 -17.44 9.41 -8.98
C ARG A 14 -18.60 8.62 -8.36
N HIS A 15 -18.28 7.67 -7.48
CA HIS A 15 -19.22 6.85 -6.73
C HIS A 15 -19.26 7.23 -5.25
N ASP A 16 -18.80 8.44 -4.90
CA ASP A 16 -18.72 8.94 -3.53
C ASP A 16 -17.86 8.05 -2.60
N VAL A 17 -16.87 7.37 -3.17
CA VAL A 17 -15.86 6.60 -2.44
C VAL A 17 -14.55 7.40 -2.44
N PRO A 18 -14.33 8.28 -1.45
CA PRO A 18 -13.06 9.00 -1.32
C PRO A 18 -11.95 8.04 -0.92
N GLY A 19 -10.71 8.42 -1.20
CA GLY A 19 -9.55 7.69 -0.70
C GLY A 19 -8.24 8.36 -1.08
N GLU A 20 -7.14 7.71 -0.72
CA GLU A 20 -5.79 8.21 -0.96
C GLU A 20 -4.95 7.17 -1.70
N VAL A 21 -3.91 7.65 -2.40
CA VAL A 21 -2.90 6.78 -3.02
C VAL A 21 -1.60 6.93 -2.24
N VAL A 22 -1.09 5.82 -1.72
CA VAL A 22 0.22 5.76 -1.08
C VAL A 22 1.16 4.88 -1.91
N ARG A 23 2.33 5.40 -2.25
CA ARG A 23 3.40 4.62 -2.88
C ARG A 23 4.36 4.14 -1.82
N VAL A 24 4.21 2.89 -1.39
CA VAL A 24 5.01 2.27 -0.32
C VAL A 24 6.52 2.38 -0.56
N ALA A 25 6.97 2.33 -1.81
CA ALA A 25 8.38 2.47 -2.16
C ALA A 25 9.01 3.83 -1.81
N ASP A 26 8.19 4.84 -1.52
CA ASP A 26 8.64 6.18 -1.12
C ASP A 26 8.79 6.30 0.42
N HIS A 27 8.55 5.20 1.15
CA HIS A 27 8.65 5.12 2.60
C HIS A 27 9.68 4.06 3.02
N ASP A 28 10.39 4.31 4.13
CA ASP A 28 11.29 3.31 4.73
C ASP A 28 10.48 2.25 5.49
N VAL A 29 9.91 1.30 4.74
CA VAL A 29 9.21 0.13 5.30
C VAL A 29 10.21 -0.99 5.48
N ARG A 30 10.55 -1.34 6.71
CA ARG A 30 11.60 -2.33 6.98
C ARG A 30 11.12 -3.76 6.71
N PRO A 31 12.00 -4.67 6.25
CA PRO A 31 11.68 -6.09 6.14
C PRO A 31 11.48 -6.70 7.54
N GLY A 32 10.54 -7.65 7.66
CA GLY A 32 10.19 -8.30 8.92
C GLY A 32 8.69 -8.58 9.00
N ILE A 33 8.24 -9.18 10.10
CA ILE A 33 6.84 -9.61 10.31
C ILE A 33 6.13 -8.87 11.45
N GLU A 34 6.86 -8.08 12.23
CA GLU A 34 6.28 -7.33 13.36
C GLU A 34 5.53 -6.10 12.87
N VAL A 35 4.63 -5.54 13.68
CA VAL A 35 3.93 -4.30 13.34
C VAL A 35 4.90 -3.11 13.29
N ASP A 36 5.94 -3.10 14.11
CA ASP A 36 6.96 -2.06 14.13
C ASP A 36 8.34 -2.72 14.25
N MET A 37 9.20 -2.51 13.26
CA MET A 37 10.57 -3.00 13.27
C MET A 37 11.56 -2.05 13.98
N GLY A 38 11.09 -0.94 14.55
CA GLY A 38 11.89 0.05 15.26
C GLY A 38 12.67 1.01 14.35
N ASP A 39 13.45 1.89 14.99
CA ASP A 39 14.32 2.94 14.44
C ASP A 39 13.79 3.72 13.23
N GLY A 40 12.49 4.06 13.23
CA GLY A 40 11.87 4.88 12.19
C GLY A 40 11.25 4.08 11.03
N ASP A 41 10.92 2.81 11.24
CA ASP A 41 10.05 2.05 10.35
C ASP A 41 8.75 2.82 10.07
N ALA A 42 8.46 3.06 8.79
CA ALA A 42 7.27 3.79 8.37
C ALA A 42 6.00 2.92 8.38
N TRP A 43 6.15 1.59 8.53
CA TRP A 43 5.01 0.67 8.45
C TRP A 43 3.87 0.96 9.45
N PRO A 44 4.12 1.22 10.75
CA PRO A 44 3.02 1.44 11.70
C PRO A 44 2.04 2.52 11.23
N ALA A 45 2.55 3.65 10.74
CA ALA A 45 1.72 4.75 10.25
C ALA A 45 0.94 4.40 8.97
N LEU A 46 1.54 3.62 8.07
CA LEU A 46 0.86 3.11 6.88
C LEU A 46 -0.19 2.07 7.22
N ARG A 47 0.09 1.21 8.20
CA ARG A 47 -0.81 0.16 8.66
C ARG A 47 -2.07 0.73 9.30
N GLU A 48 -1.97 1.82 10.06
CA GLU A 48 -3.15 2.52 10.60
C GLU A 48 -4.11 2.98 9.47
N LYS A 49 -3.57 3.47 8.34
CA LYS A 49 -4.38 3.83 7.17
C LYS A 49 -5.05 2.61 6.54
N VAL A 50 -4.33 1.50 6.44
CA VAL A 50 -4.86 0.23 5.92
C VAL A 50 -6.00 -0.28 6.79
N LEU A 51 -5.84 -0.26 8.12
CA LEU A 51 -6.86 -0.71 9.06
C LEU A 51 -8.08 0.20 9.12
N ALA A 52 -7.89 1.50 8.87
CA ALA A 52 -8.99 2.46 8.81
C ALA A 52 -9.77 2.41 7.48
N ALA A 53 -9.26 1.74 6.45
CA ALA A 53 -9.88 1.71 5.14
C ALA A 53 -10.94 0.60 5.02
N ASP A 54 -12.12 0.94 4.50
CA ASP A 54 -13.15 -0.04 4.14
C ASP A 54 -12.78 -0.84 2.87
N ILE A 55 -11.98 -0.25 1.99
CA ILE A 55 -11.52 -0.85 0.72
C ILE A 55 -10.02 -0.66 0.58
N LEU A 56 -9.28 -1.77 0.46
CA LEU A 56 -7.86 -1.78 0.15
C LEU A 56 -7.61 -2.16 -1.32
N LEU A 57 -7.00 -1.25 -2.09
CA LEU A 57 -6.57 -1.48 -3.47
C LEU A 57 -5.04 -1.58 -3.53
N ILE A 58 -4.53 -2.75 -3.94
CA ILE A 58 -3.08 -2.95 -4.12
C ILE A 58 -2.72 -2.85 -5.61
N ALA A 59 -2.09 -1.74 -6.00
CA ALA A 59 -1.56 -1.55 -7.35
C ALA A 59 -0.08 -1.96 -7.44
N THR A 60 0.19 -3.25 -7.66
CA THR A 60 1.56 -3.79 -7.81
C THR A 60 1.87 -4.16 -9.27
N PRO A 61 3.10 -3.91 -9.75
CA PRO A 61 3.57 -4.60 -10.96
C PRO A 61 3.72 -6.10 -10.70
N ILE A 62 3.68 -6.89 -11.77
CA ILE A 62 4.06 -8.30 -11.76
C ILE A 62 5.52 -8.40 -12.16
N TRP A 63 6.34 -9.03 -11.32
CA TRP A 63 7.74 -9.33 -11.55
C TRP A 63 7.92 -10.84 -11.51
N LEU A 64 8.39 -11.42 -12.62
CA LEU A 64 8.63 -12.87 -12.74
C LEU A 64 7.41 -13.73 -12.33
N GLY A 65 6.20 -13.26 -12.61
CA GLY A 65 4.96 -13.97 -12.28
C GLY A 65 4.42 -13.72 -10.87
N HIS A 66 5.09 -12.92 -10.04
CA HIS A 66 4.68 -12.61 -8.68
C HIS A 66 4.44 -11.11 -8.45
N PRO A 67 3.69 -10.72 -7.40
CA PRO A 67 3.72 -9.35 -6.89
C PRO A 67 5.15 -8.88 -6.60
N SER A 68 5.39 -7.58 -6.65
CA SER A 68 6.69 -7.01 -6.30
C SER A 68 7.08 -7.36 -4.85
N SER A 69 8.38 -7.41 -4.56
CA SER A 69 8.88 -7.63 -3.19
C SER A 69 8.39 -6.57 -2.20
N VAL A 70 8.18 -5.33 -2.66
CA VAL A 70 7.55 -4.26 -1.86
C VAL A 70 6.11 -4.61 -1.52
N CYS A 71 5.34 -5.14 -2.48
CA CYS A 71 3.98 -5.61 -2.23
C CYS A 71 3.96 -6.81 -1.28
N GLN A 72 4.91 -7.75 -1.41
CA GLN A 72 4.98 -8.89 -0.49
C GLN A 72 5.21 -8.44 0.96
N ARG A 73 6.13 -7.48 1.18
CA ARG A 73 6.39 -6.90 2.50
C ARG A 73 5.14 -6.28 3.15
N VAL A 74 4.25 -5.69 2.34
CA VAL A 74 2.96 -5.14 2.79
C VAL A 74 1.96 -6.25 3.13
N LEU A 75 1.95 -7.35 2.35
CA LEU A 75 1.02 -8.46 2.57
C LEU A 75 1.40 -9.34 3.77
N GLU A 76 2.68 -9.33 4.15
CA GLU A 76 3.20 -10.09 5.29
C GLU A 76 2.96 -9.40 6.65
N ARG A 77 2.43 -8.17 6.69
CA ARG A 77 2.33 -7.32 7.90
C ARG A 77 0.99 -6.59 8.02
#